data_AF-A0AAD1MV29-F1
#
_entry.id   AF-A0AAD1MV29-F1
#
_cell.length_a   1.000
_cell.length_b   1.000
_cell.length_c   1.000
_cell.angle_alpha   90.00
_cell.angle_beta   90.00
_cell.angle_gamma   90.00
#
_symmetry.space_group_name_H-M   'P 1'
#
loop_
_entity.id
_entity.type
_entity.pdbx_description
1 polymer ?
#
loop_
_entity_poly.entity_id
_entity_poly.type
_entity_poly.pdbx_seq_one_letter_code
_entity_poly.pdbx_strand_id
1 'polypeptide(L)'
;MTPPKEQQTGPASVVRSELLRHVVGEPITIGNEFSEVRLTRVDTRNGSRLLIESQKSGQWVSLCPLEVEALTWQSTATFSAMIGHPFGSLVDERSGESAPESR
;
A
#
# COMPACT_ATOMS: atom_id res chain seq x y z
N MET A 1 9.77 -15.22 -4.06
CA MET A 1 10.91 -14.41 -3.57
C MET A 1 10.49 -13.83 -2.22
N THR A 2 11.02 -14.39 -1.13
CA THR A 2 10.72 -13.93 0.24
C THR A 2 11.49 -12.63 0.47
N PRO A 3 10.87 -11.54 0.96
CA PRO A 3 11.63 -10.33 1.27
C PRO A 3 12.68 -10.64 2.34
N PRO A 4 13.84 -9.94 2.33
CA PRO A 4 14.94 -10.21 3.24
C PRO A 4 14.52 -9.98 4.70
N LYS A 5 14.95 -10.90 5.59
CA LYS A 5 14.65 -10.96 7.03
C LYS A 5 15.09 -9.72 7.84
N GLU A 6 15.79 -8.78 7.23
CA GLU A 6 16.35 -7.57 7.87
C GLU A 6 15.29 -6.50 8.22
N GLN A 7 14.07 -6.62 7.71
CA GLN A 7 13.00 -5.64 7.94
C GLN A 7 12.21 -5.85 9.26
N GLN A 8 12.51 -6.90 10.05
CA GLN A 8 11.70 -7.23 11.23
C GLN A 8 11.97 -6.33 12.47
N THR A 9 13.10 -5.63 12.56
CA THR A 9 13.48 -4.77 13.71
C THR A 9 13.66 -3.28 13.36
N GLY A 10 13.30 -2.87 12.14
CA GLY A 10 13.41 -1.49 11.68
C GLY A 10 12.28 -0.57 12.21
N PRO A 11 12.39 0.75 12.03
CA PRO A 11 11.37 1.73 12.45
C PRO A 11 9.96 1.40 11.93
N ALA A 12 9.87 0.77 10.76
CA ALA A 12 8.61 0.29 10.20
C ALA A 12 7.92 -0.77 11.10
N SER A 13 8.65 -1.70 11.71
CA SER A 13 8.03 -2.73 12.57
C SER A 13 7.52 -2.17 13.88
N VAL A 14 8.20 -1.15 14.43
CA VAL A 14 7.73 -0.40 15.61
C VAL A 14 6.44 0.34 15.30
N VAL A 15 6.38 1.06 14.18
CA VAL A 15 5.17 1.77 13.74
C VAL A 15 4.00 0.79 13.58
N ARG A 16 4.22 -0.34 12.91
CA ARG A 16 3.19 -1.37 12.76
C ARG A 16 2.69 -1.90 14.11
N SER A 17 3.61 -2.21 15.02
CA SER A 17 3.24 -2.71 16.35
C SER A 17 2.38 -1.71 17.11
N GLU A 18 2.68 -0.42 16.98
CA GLU A 18 1.89 0.65 17.59
C GLU A 18 0.51 0.79 16.97
N LEU A 19 0.40 0.70 15.63
CA LEU A 19 -0.90 0.69 14.95
C LEU A 19 -1.77 -0.49 15.41
N LEU A 20 -1.18 -1.68 15.54
CA LEU A 20 -1.90 -2.90 15.95
C LEU A 20 -2.41 -2.85 17.40
N ARG A 21 -1.90 -1.96 18.24
CA ARG A 21 -2.46 -1.73 19.60
C ARG A 21 -3.81 -1.01 19.57
N HIS A 22 -4.15 -0.38 18.46
CA HIS A 22 -5.32 0.48 18.32
C HIS A 22 -6.35 -0.07 17.33
N VAL A 23 -6.40 -1.39 17.18
CA VAL A 23 -7.36 -2.08 16.30
C VAL A 23 -8.79 -1.84 16.79
N VAL A 24 -9.68 -1.55 15.84
CA VAL A 24 -11.11 -1.35 16.08
C VAL A 24 -11.91 -2.33 15.23
N GLY A 25 -12.69 -3.18 15.89
CA GLY A 25 -13.52 -4.19 15.24
C GLY A 25 -12.74 -5.41 14.75
N GLU A 26 -13.44 -6.27 14.03
CA GLU A 26 -12.88 -7.52 13.53
C GLU A 26 -12.13 -7.32 12.20
N PRO A 27 -10.93 -7.91 12.04
CA PRO A 27 -10.21 -7.91 10.77
C PRO A 27 -10.99 -8.62 9.66
N ILE A 28 -10.90 -8.08 8.44
CA ILE A 28 -11.47 -8.69 7.24
C ILE A 28 -10.34 -9.31 6.43
N THR A 29 -10.50 -10.57 6.02
CA THR A 29 -9.57 -11.21 5.09
C THR A 29 -10.14 -11.17 3.68
N ILE A 30 -9.35 -10.70 2.72
CA ILE A 30 -9.69 -10.69 1.29
C ILE A 30 -8.61 -11.49 0.57
N GLY A 31 -9.04 -12.47 -0.23
CA GLY A 31 -8.10 -13.30 -0.99
C GLY A 31 -8.70 -13.87 -2.26
N ASN A 32 -7.81 -14.35 -3.10
CA ASN A 32 -8.07 -15.09 -4.32
C ASN A 32 -7.06 -16.25 -4.45
N GLU A 33 -7.02 -16.92 -5.60
CA GLU A 33 -6.15 -18.07 -5.85
C GLU A 33 -4.65 -17.72 -5.91
N PHE A 34 -4.29 -16.43 -5.95
CA PHE A 34 -2.91 -15.97 -6.06
C PHE A 34 -2.42 -15.22 -4.81
N SER A 35 -3.33 -14.65 -4.03
CA SER A 35 -3.01 -13.69 -2.97
C SER A 35 -4.05 -13.64 -1.86
N GLU A 36 -3.61 -13.31 -0.66
CA GLU A 36 -4.47 -13.05 0.49
C GLU A 36 -3.89 -11.87 1.27
N VAL A 37 -4.78 -10.96 1.69
CA VAL A 37 -4.48 -9.82 2.53
C VAL A 37 -5.48 -9.72 3.68
N ARG A 38 -5.02 -9.23 4.82
CA ARG A 38 -5.84 -8.89 5.98
C ARG A 38 -5.98 -7.37 6.07
N LEU A 39 -7.21 -6.93 6.26
CA LEU A 39 -7.59 -5.54 6.39
C LEU A 39 -8.02 -5.31 7.84
N THR A 40 -7.49 -4.27 8.46
CA THR A 40 -7.80 -3.95 9.86
C THR A 40 -7.94 -2.45 10.01
N ARG A 41 -9.05 -1.99 10.58
CA ARG A 41 -9.19 -0.59 10.97
C ARG A 41 -8.39 -0.36 12.24
N VAL A 42 -7.60 0.70 12.25
CA VAL A 42 -6.88 1.17 13.45
C VAL A 42 -7.19 2.65 13.66
N ASP A 43 -7.49 3.04 14.90
CA ASP A 43 -7.76 4.45 15.21
C ASP A 43 -6.51 5.09 15.83
N THR A 44 -5.97 6.09 15.16
CA THR A 44 -4.79 6.83 15.62
C THR A 44 -5.19 8.20 16.16
N ARG A 45 -4.27 8.91 16.82
CA ARG A 45 -4.47 10.32 17.22
C ARG A 45 -4.85 11.24 16.05
N ASN A 46 -4.49 10.87 14.82
CA ASN A 46 -4.72 11.64 13.61
C ASN A 46 -5.93 11.12 12.80
N GLY A 47 -6.79 10.31 13.41
CA GLY A 47 -7.94 9.67 12.78
C GLY A 47 -7.70 8.20 12.42
N SER A 48 -8.71 7.61 11.78
CA SER A 48 -8.72 6.20 11.40
C SER A 48 -7.76 5.93 10.24
N ARG A 49 -7.18 4.73 10.25
CA ARG A 49 -6.40 4.17 9.14
C ARG A 49 -6.88 2.77 8.82
N LEU A 50 -6.78 2.41 7.54
CA LEU A 50 -6.92 1.05 7.06
C LEU A 50 -5.52 0.43 6.95
N LEU A 51 -5.20 -0.49 7.85
CA LEU A 51 -4.01 -1.33 7.77
C LEU A 51 -4.31 -2.50 6.82
N ILE A 52 -3.52 -2.63 5.76
CA ILE A 52 -3.58 -3.75 4.81
C ILE A 52 -2.27 -4.50 4.92
N GLU A 53 -2.33 -5.81 5.17
CA GLU A 53 -1.15 -6.66 5.33
C GLU A 53 -1.24 -7.95 4.54
N SER A 54 -0.12 -8.36 3.93
CA SER A 54 0.01 -9.69 3.35
C SER A 54 0.71 -10.61 4.35
N GLN A 55 0.02 -11.65 4.82
CA GLN A 55 0.60 -12.60 5.77
C GLN A 55 1.73 -13.42 5.14
N LYS A 56 1.69 -13.62 3.81
CA LYS A 56 2.69 -14.37 3.06
C LYS A 56 4.02 -13.63 2.90
N SER A 57 3.97 -12.34 2.57
CA SER A 57 5.17 -11.53 2.33
C SER A 57 5.59 -10.69 3.54
N GLY A 58 4.73 -10.49 4.52
CA GLY A 58 4.95 -9.57 5.64
C GLY A 58 4.93 -8.09 5.24
N GLN A 59 4.65 -7.78 3.97
CA GLN A 59 4.46 -6.41 3.51
C GLN A 59 3.15 -5.84 4.03
N TRP A 60 3.14 -4.55 4.33
CA TRP A 60 1.98 -3.86 4.85
C TRP A 60 1.98 -2.39 4.45
N VAL A 61 0.79 -1.80 4.46
CA VAL A 61 0.58 -0.37 4.25
C VAL A 61 -0.55 0.11 5.16
N SER A 62 -0.49 1.34 5.64
CA SER A 62 -1.57 1.97 6.40
C SER A 62 -2.06 3.22 5.66
N LEU A 63 -3.34 3.23 5.27
CA LEU A 63 -3.93 4.29 4.47
C LEU A 63 -4.96 5.07 5.29
N CYS A 64 -4.94 6.40 5.23
CA CYS A 64 -6.02 7.24 5.71
C CYS A 64 -7.21 7.22 4.73
N PRO A 65 -8.39 7.75 5.11
CA PRO A 65 -9.57 7.71 4.25
C PRO A 65 -9.37 8.34 2.87
N LEU A 66 -8.66 9.48 2.79
CA LEU A 66 -8.37 10.15 1.52
C LEU A 66 -7.46 9.32 0.62
N GLU A 67 -6.46 8.64 1.19
CA GLU A 67 -5.58 7.76 0.41
C GLU A 67 -6.37 6.56 -0.15
N VAL A 68 -7.33 6.01 0.60
CA VAL A 68 -8.24 4.96 0.11
C VAL A 68 -9.13 5.50 -1.01
N GLU A 69 -9.70 6.70 -0.84
CA GLU A 69 -10.52 7.35 -1.87
C GLU A 69 -9.72 7.58 -3.15
N ALA A 70 -8.48 8.05 -3.05
CA ALA A 70 -7.59 8.27 -4.19
C ALA A 70 -7.32 7.00 -5.01
N LEU A 71 -7.33 5.81 -4.37
CA LEU A 71 -7.24 4.53 -5.08
C LEU A 71 -8.47 4.29 -5.95
N THR A 72 -9.66 4.72 -5.53
CA THR A 72 -10.89 4.55 -6.31
C THR A 72 -10.93 5.42 -7.57
N TRP A 73 -10.10 6.47 -7.63
CA TRP A 73 -9.96 7.34 -8.80
C TRP A 73 -8.97 6.79 -9.82
N GLN A 74 -8.21 5.74 -9.48
CA GLN A 74 -7.24 5.17 -10.39
C GLN A 74 -7.92 4.33 -11.48
N SER A 75 -7.38 4.40 -12.69
CA SER A 75 -7.84 3.58 -13.80
C SER A 75 -7.41 2.11 -13.64
N THR A 76 -8.12 1.20 -14.29
CA THR A 76 -7.71 -0.21 -14.38
C THR A 76 -6.30 -0.35 -14.97
N ALA A 77 -5.92 0.50 -15.93
CA ALA A 77 -4.59 0.48 -16.53
C ALA A 77 -3.49 0.76 -15.49
N THR A 78 -3.73 1.69 -14.56
CA THR A 78 -2.81 1.99 -13.45
C THR A 78 -2.58 0.76 -12.57
N PHE A 79 -3.65 0.06 -12.19
CA PHE A 79 -3.55 -1.16 -11.38
C PHE A 79 -2.85 -2.29 -12.14
N SER A 80 -3.15 -2.47 -13.43
CA SER A 80 -2.47 -3.46 -14.27
C SER A 80 -0.97 -3.20 -14.36
N ALA A 81 -0.55 -1.94 -14.49
CA ALA A 81 0.87 -1.57 -14.50
C ALA A 81 1.56 -1.91 -13.16
N MET A 82 0.93 -1.64 -12.02
CA MET A 82 1.47 -2.01 -10.69
C MET A 82 1.63 -3.52 -10.52
N ILE A 83 0.69 -4.31 -11.04
CA ILE A 83 0.73 -5.78 -10.96
C ILE A 83 1.78 -6.34 -11.93
N GLY A 84 1.88 -5.79 -13.14
CA GLY A 84 2.85 -6.23 -14.15
C GLY A 84 4.29 -5.84 -13.85
N HIS A 85 4.50 -4.71 -13.16
CA HIS A 85 5.80 -4.18 -12.77
C HIS A 85 5.87 -3.94 -11.26
N PRO A 86 5.86 -5.00 -10.45
CA PRO A 86 5.92 -4.86 -9.00
C PRO A 86 7.22 -4.15 -8.62
N PHE A 87 7.11 -3.14 -7.75
CA PHE A 87 8.23 -2.29 -7.29
C PHE A 87 8.86 -1.39 -8.38
N GLY A 88 8.32 -1.35 -9.59
CA GLY A 88 8.75 -0.45 -10.65
C GLY A 88 8.09 0.94 -10.57
N SER A 89 8.73 1.95 -11.16
CA SER A 89 8.10 3.27 -11.32
C SER A 89 6.93 3.18 -12.30
N LEU A 90 5.80 3.81 -11.95
CA LEU A 90 4.68 4.01 -12.86
C LEU A 90 4.81 5.26 -13.72
N VAL A 91 5.77 6.12 -13.40
CA VAL A 91 6.04 7.36 -14.13
C VAL A 91 7.20 7.07 -15.09
N ASP A 92 6.97 7.29 -16.40
CA ASP A 92 8.05 7.31 -17.38
C ASP A 92 8.75 8.68 -17.27
N GLU A 93 10.02 8.66 -16.88
CA GLU A 93 10.88 9.86 -16.71
C GLU A 93 10.95 10.71 -17.99
N ARG A 94 10.58 10.16 -19.17
CA ARG A 94 10.54 10.88 -20.45
C ARG A 94 9.27 11.70 -20.70
N SER A 95 8.25 11.59 -19.83
CA SER A 95 6.99 12.32 -20.01
C SER A 95 7.03 13.77 -19.50
N GLY A 96 8.16 14.23 -18.97
CA GLY A 96 8.36 15.57 -18.41
C GLY A 96 9.00 16.60 -19.37
N GLU A 97 9.46 16.20 -20.55
CA GLU A 97 10.01 17.14 -21.54
C GLU A 97 8.87 17.66 -22.42
N SER A 98 8.23 18.75 -22.01
CA SER A 98 7.38 19.52 -22.91
C SER A 98 8.24 20.02 -24.06
N ALA A 99 7.94 19.57 -25.28
CA ALA A 99 8.59 20.04 -26.50
C ALA A 99 8.70 21.59 -26.51
N PRO A 100 9.82 22.16 -26.97
CA PRO A 100 9.98 23.61 -27.00
C PRO A 100 8.88 24.22 -27.88
N GLU A 101 8.12 25.14 -27.28
CA GLU A 101 7.05 25.89 -27.94
C GLU A 101 7.64 26.59 -29.17
N SER A 102 7.21 26.13 -30.36
CA SER A 102 7.71 26.63 -31.64
C SER A 102 7.10 28.01 -31.88
N ARG A 103 7.94 29.04 -31.82
CA ARG A 103 7.60 30.45 -32.08
C ARG A 103 7.46 30.72 -33.58
#